data_AF-A0AAW6NU69-F1
#
_entry.id   AF-A0AAW6NU69-F1
#
_cell.length_a   1.000
_cell.length_b   1.000
_cell.length_c   1.000
_cell.angle_alpha   90.00
_cell.angle_beta   90.00
_cell.angle_gamma   90.00
#
_symmetry.space_group_name_H-M   'P 1'
#
loop_
_entity.id
_entity.type
_entity.pdbx_description
1 polymer ?
#
loop_
_entity_poly.entity_id
_entity_poly.type
_entity_poly.pdbx_seq_one_letter_code
_entity_poly.pdbx_strand_id
1 'polypeptide(L)' 'MKKLSTEQENAVRDVARQCSDAIKKALKKKPKPSWNVVVPPILKEYHEKVKPMGVSLVMFNSVIGRLNGRYGVES' A
#
# COMPACT_ATOMS: atom_id res chain seq x y z
N MET A 1 -5.61 -16.69 8.45
CA MET A 1 -4.46 -15.76 8.26
C MET A 1 -3.64 -15.77 9.53
N LYS A 2 -2.30 -15.81 9.43
CA LYS A 2 -1.43 -15.65 10.60
C LYS A 2 -1.67 -14.25 11.17
N LYS A 3 -1.99 -14.16 12.47
CA LYS A 3 -2.12 -12.87 13.16
C LYS A 3 -0.73 -12.24 13.22
N LEU A 4 -0.59 -11.03 12.70
CA LEU A 4 0.66 -10.26 12.78
C LEU A 4 0.91 -9.87 14.24
N SER A 5 2.18 -9.79 14.65
CA SER A 5 2.52 -9.11 15.91
C SER A 5 2.21 -7.61 15.78
N THR A 6 2.08 -6.91 16.91
CA THR A 6 1.92 -5.46 16.91
C THR A 6 3.06 -4.76 16.16
N GLU A 7 4.31 -5.23 16.30
CA GLU A 7 5.42 -4.64 15.55
C GLU A 7 5.29 -4.89 14.05
N GLN A 8 4.87 -6.08 13.64
CA GLN A 8 4.64 -6.39 12.23
C GLN A 8 3.49 -5.56 11.65
N GLU A 9 2.40 -5.36 12.39
CA GLU A 9 1.31 -4.50 11.93
C GLU A 9 1.78 -3.04 11.74
N ASN A 10 2.57 -2.53 12.68
CA ASN A 10 3.13 -1.18 12.59
C ASN A 10 4.09 -1.07 11.40
N ALA A 11 4.97 -2.05 11.19
CA ALA A 11 5.85 -2.10 10.03
C ALA A 11 5.05 -2.13 8.71
N VAL A 12 3.96 -2.91 8.64
CA VAL A 12 3.09 -2.96 7.46
C VAL A 12 2.41 -1.61 7.22
N ARG A 13 1.91 -0.95 8.26
CA ARG A 13 1.32 0.39 8.17
C ARG A 13 2.34 1.42 7.67
N ASP A 14 3.57 1.38 8.17
CA ASP A 14 4.65 2.28 7.76
C ASP A 14 4.99 2.10 6.28
N VAL A 15 5.18 0.86 5.82
CA VAL A 15 5.43 0.55 4.41
C VAL A 15 4.23 0.97 3.53
N ALA A 16 3.00 0.79 4.01
CA ALA A 16 1.80 1.21 3.29
C ALA A 16 1.69 2.74 3.16
N ARG A 17 2.08 3.52 4.18
CA ARG A 17 2.17 5.00 4.07
C ARG A 17 3.20 5.41 3.01
N GLN A 18 4.39 4.83 3.05
CA GLN A 18 5.43 5.11 2.04
C GLN A 18 4.96 4.76 0.62
N CYS A 19 4.28 3.62 0.45
CA CYS A 19 3.70 3.23 -0.83
C CYS A 19 2.65 4.24 -1.31
N SER A 20 1.77 4.70 -0.40
CA SER A 20 0.75 5.71 -0.71
C SER A 20 1.37 7.02 -1.18
N ASP A 21 2.43 7.48 -0.52
CA ASP A 21 3.13 8.71 -0.88
C ASP A 21 3.88 8.58 -2.21
N ALA A 22 4.50 7.43 -2.46
CA ALA A 22 5.14 7.13 -3.75
C ALA A 22 4.12 7.15 -4.90
N ILE A 23 2.95 6.52 -4.72
CA ILE A 23 1.85 6.55 -5.69
C ILE A 23 1.37 7.99 -5.92
N LYS A 24 1.10 8.75 -4.86
CA LYS A 24 0.67 10.15 -4.96
C LYS A 24 1.71 11.00 -5.70
N LYS A 25 3.00 10.82 -5.40
CA LYS A 25 4.10 11.53 -6.08
C LYS A 25 4.19 11.15 -7.55
N ALA A 26 4.08 9.86 -7.89
CA ALA A 26 4.11 9.39 -9.27
C ALA A 26 2.94 9.95 -10.10
N LEU A 27 1.74 9.98 -9.51
CA LEU A 27 0.53 10.50 -10.18
C LEU A 27 0.47 12.02 -10.30
N LYS A 28 1.31 12.77 -9.57
CA LYS A 28 1.41 14.25 -9.67
C LYS A 28 2.20 14.72 -10.90
N LYS A 29 2.96 13.85 -11.58
CA LYS A 29 3.71 14.19 -12.79
C LYS A 29 2.77 14.68 -13.90
N LYS A 30 3.22 15.63 -14.74
CA LYS A 30 2.46 16.15 -15.88
C LYS A 30 3.15 15.78 -17.20
N PRO A 31 2.41 15.28 -18.21
CA PRO A 31 0.99 14.93 -18.18
C PRO A 31 0.70 13.80 -17.16
N LYS A 32 -0.53 13.75 -16.63
CA LYS A 32 -0.91 12.78 -15.60
C LYS A 32 -0.69 11.37 -16.16
N PRO A 33 0.18 10.54 -15.56
CA PRO A 33 0.48 9.24 -16.12
C PRO A 33 -0.69 8.27 -15.92
N SER A 34 -0.77 7.26 -16.79
CA SER A 34 -1.76 6.19 -16.66
C SER A 34 -1.58 5.42 -15.36
N TRP A 35 -2.65 5.31 -14.58
CA TRP A 35 -2.66 4.57 -13.32
C TRP A 35 -2.16 3.14 -13.50
N ASN A 36 -2.64 2.44 -14.54
CA ASN A 36 -2.31 1.03 -14.84
C ASN A 36 -0.83 0.82 -15.18
N VAL A 37 -0.14 1.88 -15.59
CA VAL A 37 1.29 1.84 -15.91
C VAL A 37 2.13 2.12 -14.66
N VAL A 38 1.75 3.15 -13.88
CA VAL A 38 2.61 3.62 -12.79
C VAL A 38 2.36 2.95 -11.44
N VAL A 39 1.13 2.55 -11.14
CA VAL A 39 0.80 2.06 -9.79
C VAL A 39 1.18 0.59 -9.56
N PRO A 40 0.90 -0.36 -10.48
CA PRO A 40 1.28 -1.76 -10.27
C PRO A 40 2.76 -2.01 -9.95
N PRO A 41 3.75 -1.39 -10.62
CA PRO A 41 5.15 -1.62 -10.27
C PRO A 41 5.51 -1.07 -8.88
N ILE A 42 5.01 0.13 -8.52
CA ILE A 42 5.21 0.70 -7.17
C ILE A 42 4.60 -0.21 -6.11
N LEU A 43 3.35 -0.65 -6.31
CA LEU A 43 2.68 -1.52 -5.35
C LEU A 43 3.44 -2.83 -5.12
N LYS A 44 3.96 -3.44 -6.19
CA LYS A 44 4.80 -4.65 -6.13
C LYS A 44 6.10 -4.40 -5.35
N GLU A 45 6.81 -3.32 -5.66
CA GLU A 45 8.08 -2.97 -4.99
C GLU A 45 7.92 -2.85 -3.47
N TYR A 46 6.88 -2.14 -3.02
CA TYR A 46 6.63 -1.97 -1.58
C TYR A 46 6.06 -3.23 -0.94
N HIS A 47 5.29 -4.04 -1.67
CA HIS A 47 4.76 -5.31 -1.16
C HIS A 47 5.89 -6.31 -0.83
N GLU A 48 6.95 -6.37 -1.63
CA GLU A 48 8.08 -7.29 -1.37
C GLU A 48 8.72 -7.05 0.02
N LYS A 49 8.63 -5.83 0.58
CA LYS A 49 9.14 -5.51 1.93
C LYS A 49 8.33 -6.16 3.06
N VAL A 50 7.03 -6.40 2.84
CA VAL A 50 6.11 -6.96 3.86
C VAL A 50 5.70 -8.40 3.56
N LYS A 51 6.03 -8.91 2.38
CA LYS A 51 5.78 -10.30 1.97
C LYS A 51 6.38 -11.33 2.93
N PRO A 52 7.59 -11.17 3.50
CA PRO A 52 8.12 -12.10 4.50
C PRO A 52 7.30 -12.18 5.79
N MET A 53 6.46 -11.18 6.08
CA MET A 53 5.57 -11.15 7.23
C MET A 53 4.28 -11.96 6.99
N GLY A 54 4.11 -12.55 5.80
CA GLY A 54 2.90 -13.27 5.41
C GLY A 54 1.76 -12.38 4.89
N VAL A 55 2.06 -11.11 4.57
CA VAL A 55 1.09 -10.17 4.01
C VAL A 55 0.94 -10.44 2.51
N SER A 56 -0.28 -10.75 2.07
CA SER A 56 -0.59 -10.88 0.65
C SER A 56 -0.69 -9.51 -0.03
N LEU A 57 -0.52 -9.48 -1.35
CA LEU A 57 -0.67 -8.25 -2.13
C LEU A 57 -2.06 -7.62 -1.96
N VAL A 58 -3.10 -8.46 -1.90
CA VAL A 58 -4.48 -8.03 -1.66
C VAL A 58 -4.63 -7.37 -0.29
N MET A 59 -4.09 -8.00 0.76
CA MET A 59 -4.12 -7.43 2.12
C MET A 59 -3.37 -6.10 2.17
N PHE A 60 -2.18 -6.03 1.57
CA PHE A 60 -1.39 -4.81 1.52
C PHE A 60 -2.13 -3.67 0.80
N ASN A 61 -2.76 -3.98 -0.34
CA ASN A 61 -3.60 -3.02 -1.07
C ASN A 61 -4.81 -2.56 -0.23
N SER A 62 -5.44 -3.45 0.54
CA SER A 62 -6.51 -3.08 1.47
C SER A 62 -6.04 -2.15 2.59
N VAL A 63 -4.85 -2.37 3.15
CA VAL A 63 -4.26 -1.46 4.17
C VAL A 63 -4.05 -0.07 3.58
N ILE A 64 -3.49 0.02 2.38
CA ILE A 64 -3.31 1.31 1.67
C ILE A 64 -4.67 1.97 1.39
N GLY A 65 -5.68 1.19 1.00
CA GLY A 65 -7.04 1.67 0.77
C GLY A 65 -7.67 2.30 2.02
N ARG A 66 -7.57 1.62 3.17
CA ARG A 66 -8.06 2.14 4.46
C ARG A 66 -7.29 3.39 4.90
N LEU A 67 -5.96 3.40 4.77
CA LEU A 67 -5.14 4.57 5.06
C LEU A 67 -5.54 5.81 4.25
N ASN A 68 -6.03 5.61 3.02
CA ASN A 68 -6.50 6.67 2.15
C ASN A 68 -8.01 6.94 2.28
N GLY A 69 -8.69 6.39 3.29
CA GLY A 69 -10.12 6.60 3.53
C GLY A 69 -11.04 6.01 2.44
N ARG A 70 -10.56 5.06 1.63
CA ARG A 70 -11.37 4.45 0.55
C ARG A 70 -12.36 3.39 1.04
N TYR A 71 -12.03 2.72 2.14
CA TYR A 71 -12.83 1.62 2.71
C TYR A 71 -12.72 1.67 4.24
N GLY A 72 -13.77 1.25 4.95
CA GLY A 72 -13.75 1.11 6.42
C GLY A 72 -13.74 2.44 7.19
N VAL A 73 -14.14 3.54 6.55
CA VAL A 73 -14.60 4.75 7.24
C VAL A 73 -16.05 4.49 7.66
N GLU A 74 -16.39 4.78 8.92
CA GLU A 74 -17.78 4.74 9.38
C GLU A 74 -18.62 5.63 8.46
N SER A 75 -19.70 5.06 7.92
CA SER A 75 -20.68 5.78 7.11
C SER A 75 -21.71 6.45 8.01
#